data_AF-A0A1N7EQT3-F1
#
_entry.id   AF-A0A1N7EQT3-F1
#
_cell.length_a   1.000
_cell.length_b   1.000
_cell.length_c   1.000
_cell.angle_alpha   90.00
_cell.angle_beta   90.00
_cell.angle_gamma   90.00
#
_symmetry.space_group_name_H-M   'P 1'
#
loop_
_entity.id
_entity.type
_entity.pdbx_description
1 polymer ?
#
loop_
_entity_poly.entity_id
_entity_poly.type
_entity_poly.pdbx_seq_one_letter_code
_entity_poly.pdbx_strand_id
1 'polypeptide(L)'
;MPNIDSIWNAIALHAGQDFRTVTGLPFRYVVDGDRLMPDRTDYWIHRSQVHAALELWPVTGPGALNKVVRGPSYLYALLADRRIMPDS
;
A
#
# COMPACT_ATOMS: atom_id res chain seq x y z
N MET A 1 -13.70 -9.51 -4.32
CA MET A 1 -12.86 -8.31 -4.10
C MET A 1 -12.39 -8.33 -2.66
N PRO A 2 -11.10 -8.12 -2.38
CA PRO A 2 -10.63 -8.04 -1.00
C PRO A 2 -11.30 -6.86 -0.28
N ASN A 3 -11.77 -7.08 0.95
CA ASN A 3 -12.40 -6.03 1.76
C ASN A 3 -11.33 -5.01 2.21
N ILE A 4 -11.59 -3.70 2.00
CA ILE A 4 -10.72 -2.62 2.47
C ILE A 4 -10.45 -2.67 3.98
N ASP A 5 -11.39 -3.10 4.81
CA ASP A 5 -11.18 -3.27 6.25
C ASP A 5 -10.10 -4.34 6.52
N SER A 6 -10.20 -5.49 5.86
CA SER A 6 -9.23 -6.58 5.99
C SER A 6 -7.84 -6.16 5.51
N ILE A 7 -7.78 -5.49 4.35
CA ILE A 7 -6.52 -4.99 3.79
C ILE A 7 -5.90 -3.92 4.69
N TRP A 8 -6.70 -2.98 5.19
CA TRP A 8 -6.21 -1.93 6.09
C TRP A 8 -5.73 -2.50 7.42
N ASN A 9 -6.44 -3.47 7.98
CA ASN A 9 -6.01 -4.18 9.19
C ASN A 9 -4.68 -4.91 8.98
N ALA A 10 -4.48 -5.55 7.82
CA ALA A 10 -3.20 -6.17 7.48
C ALA A 10 -2.08 -5.13 7.37
N ILE A 11 -2.33 -3.99 6.73
CA ILE A 11 -1.37 -2.88 6.66
C ILE A 11 -1.02 -2.38 8.07
N ALA A 12 -2.01 -2.16 8.93
CA ALA A 12 -1.77 -1.73 10.31
C ALA A 12 -0.96 -2.77 11.11
N LEU A 13 -1.28 -4.06 10.95
CA LEU A 13 -0.60 -5.17 11.63
C LEU A 13 0.88 -5.29 11.21
N HIS A 14 1.18 -5.02 9.95
CA HIS A 14 2.53 -5.14 9.38
C HIS A 14 3.30 -3.81 9.32
N ALA A 15 2.77 -2.75 9.94
CA ALA A 15 3.46 -1.47 10.05
C ALA A 15 4.82 -1.64 10.75
N GLY A 16 5.84 -0.91 10.27
CA GLY A 16 7.21 -0.98 10.76
C GLY A 16 8.04 -2.16 10.22
N GLN A 17 7.44 -3.12 9.51
CA GLN A 17 8.18 -4.19 8.84
C GLN A 17 8.85 -3.71 7.53
N ASP A 18 9.83 -4.48 7.06
CA ASP A 18 10.51 -4.21 5.79
C ASP A 18 9.65 -4.65 4.59
N PHE A 19 9.44 -3.71 3.67
CA PHE A 19 8.82 -3.91 2.36
C PHE A 19 9.78 -3.44 1.27
N ARG A 20 9.54 -3.88 0.03
CA ARG A 20 10.34 -3.50 -1.14
C ARG A 20 9.46 -3.04 -2.26
N THR A 21 9.79 -1.90 -2.87
CA THR A 21 9.15 -1.48 -4.12
C THR A 21 9.48 -2.46 -5.25
N VAL A 22 8.73 -2.40 -6.35
CA VAL A 22 9.04 -3.15 -7.59
C VAL A 22 10.46 -2.88 -8.10
N THR A 23 10.98 -1.67 -7.84
CA THR A 23 12.36 -1.28 -8.19
C THR A 23 13.41 -1.80 -7.20
N GLY A 24 13.02 -2.58 -6.19
CA GLY A 24 13.92 -3.19 -5.21
C GLY A 24 14.33 -2.27 -4.06
N LEU A 25 13.70 -1.09 -3.92
CA LEU A 25 14.04 -0.16 -2.85
C LEU A 25 13.37 -0.59 -1.54
N PRO A 26 14.13 -0.88 -0.48
CA PRO A 26 13.55 -1.16 0.82
C PRO A 26 12.91 0.11 1.41
N PHE A 27 11.79 -0.08 2.09
CA PHE A 27 11.10 0.96 2.85
C PHE A 27 10.35 0.35 4.03
N ARG A 28 10.11 1.18 5.04
CA ARG A 28 9.18 0.92 6.14
C ARG A 28 8.09 1.97 6.11
N TYR A 29 7.05 1.76 6.89
CA TYR A 29 6.01 2.77 7.07
C TYR A 29 5.46 2.71 8.48
N VAL A 30 4.87 3.82 8.89
CA VAL A 30 4.07 3.93 10.11
C VAL A 30 2.61 4.09 9.73
N VAL A 31 1.72 3.66 10.62
CA VAL A 31 0.27 3.85 10.50
C VAL A 31 -0.20 4.69 11.67
N ASP A 32 -1.03 5.68 11.38
CA ASP A 32 -1.65 6.57 12.35
C ASP A 32 -3.13 6.74 11.99
N GLY A 33 -4.01 6.00 12.66
CA GLY A 33 -5.44 5.97 12.35
C GLY A 33 -5.71 5.49 10.92
N ASP A 34 -6.29 6.37 10.08
CA ASP A 34 -6.65 6.12 8.68
C ASP A 34 -5.61 6.64 7.66
N ARG A 35 -4.35 6.79 8.08
CA ARG A 35 -3.25 7.19 7.20
C ARG A 35 -2.00 6.39 7.49
N LEU A 36 -1.18 6.21 6.46
CA LEU A 36 0.15 5.61 6.55
C LEU A 36 1.20 6.55 5.96
N MET A 37 2.43 6.50 6.46
CA MET A 37 3.54 7.29 5.93
C MET A 37 4.76 6.39 5.74
N PRO A 38 5.21 6.19 4.48
CA PRO A 38 6.49 5.55 4.21
C PRO A 38 7.66 6.40 4.72
N ASP A 39 8.69 5.75 5.26
CA ASP A 39 9.91 6.38 5.79
C ASP A 39 10.77 7.08 4.72
N ARG A 40 10.51 6.80 3.45
CA ARG A 40 11.14 7.45 2.30
C ARG A 40 10.45 8.74 1.85
N THR A 41 9.37 9.14 2.51
CA THR A 41 8.55 10.29 2.14
C THR A 41 8.10 11.07 3.37
N ASP A 42 7.74 12.33 3.17
CA ASP A 42 7.28 13.25 4.21
C ASP A 42 5.75 13.49 4.15
N TYR A 43 5.03 12.70 3.36
CA TYR A 43 3.59 12.84 3.18
C TYR A 43 2.81 11.60 3.61
N TRP A 44 1.60 11.86 4.10
CA TRP A 44 0.65 10.83 4.48
C TRP A 44 -0.13 10.32 3.27
N ILE A 45 -0.33 8.99 3.23
CA ILE A 45 -1.19 8.28 2.31
C ILE A 45 -2.43 7.85 3.08
N HIS A 46 -3.59 8.42 2.72
CA HIS A 46 -4.84 8.11 3.40
C HIS A 46 -5.40 6.76 2.97
N ARG A 47 -6.18 6.14 3.86
CA ARG A 47 -6.92 4.90 3.61
C ARG A 47 -7.79 4.95 2.35
N SER A 48 -8.36 6.11 2.03
CA SER A 48 -9.11 6.34 0.78
C SER A 48 -8.26 6.14 -0.49
N GLN A 49 -6.95 6.41 -0.42
CA GLN A 49 -6.02 6.16 -1.52
C GLN A 49 -5.75 4.65 -1.68
N VAL A 50 -5.72 3.90 -0.56
CA VAL A 50 -5.66 2.43 -0.61
C VAL A 50 -6.92 1.87 -1.25
N HIS A 51 -8.09 2.38 -0.85
CA HIS A 51 -9.36 1.99 -1.47
C HIS A 51 -9.36 2.23 -2.98
N ALA A 52 -8.95 3.42 -3.42
CA ALA A 52 -8.87 3.74 -4.84
C ALA A 52 -7.85 2.87 -5.60
N ALA A 53 -6.75 2.47 -4.96
CA ALA A 53 -5.82 1.50 -5.54
C ALA A 53 -6.42 0.09 -5.67
N LEU A 54 -7.22 -0.34 -4.68
CA LEU A 54 -7.91 -1.63 -4.69
C LEU A 54 -8.99 -1.71 -5.77
N GLU A 55 -9.69 -0.61 -6.06
CA GLU A 55 -10.69 -0.54 -7.14
C GLU A 55 -10.08 -0.81 -8.53
N LEU A 56 -8.81 -0.45 -8.71
CA LEU A 56 -8.08 -0.71 -9.96
C LEU A 56 -7.38 -2.08 -9.96
N TRP A 57 -7.31 -2.77 -8.82
CA TRP A 57 -6.55 -3.99 -8.66
C TRP A 57 -7.24 -5.20 -9.31
N PRO A 58 -6.51 -6.12 -9.96
CA PRO A 58 -5.05 -6.16 -10.14
C PRO A 58 -4.52 -5.24 -11.24
N VAL A 59 -3.37 -4.61 -10.99
CA VAL A 59 -2.65 -3.80 -11.99
C VAL A 59 -1.26 -4.38 -12.29
N THR A 60 -0.72 -4.11 -13.48
CA THR A 60 0.59 -4.60 -13.92
C THR A 60 1.78 -3.91 -13.25
N GLY A 61 1.57 -2.77 -12.62
CA GLY A 61 2.63 -2.01 -11.97
C GLY A 61 2.14 -0.72 -11.33
N PRO A 62 3.03 -0.02 -10.58
CA PRO A 62 2.68 1.23 -9.90
C PRO A 62 2.25 2.34 -10.88
N GLY A 63 2.71 2.31 -12.13
CA GLY A 63 2.35 3.29 -13.16
C GLY A 63 0.84 3.40 -13.42
N ALA A 64 0.08 2.32 -13.22
CA ALA A 64 -1.37 2.33 -13.35
C ALA A 64 -2.07 3.15 -12.24
N LEU A 65 -1.40 3.33 -11.10
CA LEU A 65 -1.94 4.04 -9.93
C LEU A 65 -1.56 5.53 -9.92
N ASN A 66 -0.59 5.96 -10.73
CA ASN A 66 -0.01 7.31 -10.71
C ASN A 66 -1.03 8.46 -10.80
N LYS A 67 -2.17 8.24 -11.48
CA LYS A 67 -3.21 9.28 -11.67
C LYS A 67 -4.23 9.34 -10.53
N VAL A 68 -4.26 8.34 -9.66
CA VAL A 68 -5.35 8.14 -8.69
C VAL A 68 -4.83 8.23 -7.26
N VAL A 69 -3.57 7.84 -7.02
CA VAL A 69 -3.01 7.77 -5.67
C VAL A 69 -1.69 8.52 -5.53
N ARG A 70 -1.43 9.02 -4.31
CA ARG A 70 -0.10 9.43 -3.86
C ARG A 70 0.72 8.21 -3.42
N GLY A 71 2.01 8.20 -3.74
CA GLY A 71 2.90 7.07 -3.42
C GLY A 71 2.57 5.75 -4.13
N PRO A 72 2.35 5.75 -5.46
CA PRO A 72 1.92 4.56 -6.21
C PRO A 72 2.88 3.39 -6.08
N SER A 73 4.19 3.64 -5.99
CA SER A 73 5.21 2.61 -5.76
C SER A 73 5.07 1.90 -4.42
N TYR A 74 4.69 2.62 -3.37
CA TYR A 74 4.52 2.07 -2.03
C TYR A 74 3.20 1.31 -1.92
N LEU A 75 2.11 1.89 -2.42
CA LEU A 75 0.80 1.23 -2.43
C LEU A 75 0.82 -0.05 -3.26
N TYR A 76 1.42 -0.02 -4.44
CA TYR A 76 1.60 -1.23 -5.25
C TYR A 76 2.39 -2.30 -4.48
N ALA A 77 3.51 -1.91 -3.84
CA ALA A 77 4.35 -2.83 -3.09
C ALA A 77 3.60 -3.49 -1.91
N LEU A 78 2.79 -2.72 -1.19
CA LEU A 78 1.96 -3.25 -0.10
C LEU A 78 0.91 -4.22 -0.66
N LEU A 79 0.15 -3.81 -1.67
CA LEU A 79 -0.95 -4.62 -2.23
C LEU A 79 -0.45 -5.88 -2.96
N ALA A 80 0.75 -5.86 -3.52
CA ALA A 80 1.38 -7.03 -4.14
C ALA A 80 2.01 -8.00 -3.11
N ASP A 81 2.15 -7.59 -1.85
CA ASP A 81 2.75 -8.42 -0.81
C ASP A 81 1.72 -9.38 -0.22
N ARG A 82 2.06 -10.67 -0.17
CA ARG A 82 1.20 -11.74 0.35
C ARG A 82 0.77 -11.54 1.80
N ARG A 83 1.53 -10.78 2.59
CA ARG A 83 1.18 -10.41 3.97
C ARG A 83 -0.04 -9.49 4.02
N ILE A 84 -0.26 -8.70 2.96
CA ILE A 84 -1.35 -7.74 2.86
C ILE A 84 -2.50 -8.31 2.02
N MET A 85 -2.18 -8.89 0.87
CA MET A 85 -3.14 -9.52 -0.03
C MET A 85 -2.81 -11.01 -0.19
N PRO A 86 -3.41 -11.90 0.61
CA PRO A 86 -3.19 -13.33 0.48
C PRO A 86 -3.79 -13.87 -0.82
N ASP A 87 -3.15 -14.89 -1.39
CA ASP A 87 -3.67 -15.67 -2.52
C ASP A 87 -4.88 -16.49 -2.02
N SER A 88 -6.09 -15.90 -2.07
CA SER A 88 -7.37 -16.59 -1.77
C SER A 88 -7.97 -17.26 -3.00
#